data_AF-W4VKK7-F1
#
_entry.id   AF-W4VKK7-F1
#
_cell.length_a   1.000
_cell.length_b   1.000
_cell.length_c   1.000
_cell.angle_alpha   90.00
_cell.angle_beta   90.00
_cell.angle_gamma   90.00
#
_symmetry.space_group_name_H-M   'P 1'
#
loop_
_entity.id
_entity.type
_entity.pdbx_description
1 polymer ?
#
loop_
_entity_poly.entity_id
_entity_poly.type
_entity_poly.pdbx_seq_one_letter_code
_entity_poly.pdbx_strand_id
1 'polypeptide(L)' 'MGVEERPKLKGNKIIPVERFGVKIISMGFFVEDNSPVIWRGPRLGKMLTSFFKEVDWGGELDYLLLDLPPGTWGCCIGSS' A
#
# COMPACT_ATOMS: atom_id res chain seq x y z
N MET A 1 -7.49 1.55 13.49
CA MET A 1 -7.88 2.98 13.50
C MET A 1 -9.27 3.26 12.88
N GLY A 2 -10.21 2.30 12.85
CA GLY A 2 -11.63 2.56 12.52
C GLY A 2 -11.87 3.55 11.37
N VAL A 3 -11.15 3.36 10.25
CA VAL A 3 -11.28 4.26 9.09
C VAL A 3 -12.40 3.70 8.22
N GLU A 4 -13.62 4.22 8.41
CA GLU A 4 -14.77 3.86 7.58
C GLU A 4 -14.76 4.57 6.22
N GLU A 5 -13.95 5.63 6.10
CA GLU A 5 -13.73 6.32 4.85
C GLU A 5 -12.85 5.51 3.91
N ARG A 6 -13.29 5.42 2.65
CA ARG A 6 -12.53 4.78 1.58
C ARG A 6 -11.76 5.84 0.79
N PRO A 7 -10.57 5.51 0.26
CA PRO A 7 -9.83 6.41 -0.61
C PRO A 7 -10.67 6.74 -1.85
N LYS A 8 -10.55 7.98 -2.33
CA LYS A 8 -11.30 8.49 -3.48
C LYS A 8 -10.43 8.46 -4.72
N LEU A 9 -11.04 8.27 -5.89
CA LEU A 9 -10.35 8.44 -7.17
C LEU A 9 -10.59 9.85 -7.70
N LYS A 10 -9.52 10.57 -8.03
CA LYS A 10 -9.58 11.88 -8.69
C LYS A 10 -8.76 11.82 -9.98
N GLY A 11 -9.45 11.65 -11.10
CA GLY A 11 -8.81 11.34 -12.38
C GLY A 11 -8.08 10.01 -12.30
N ASN A 12 -6.78 10.01 -12.61
CA ASN A 12 -5.92 8.82 -12.55
C ASN A 12 -5.13 8.70 -11.23
N LYS A 13 -5.45 9.52 -10.22
CA LYS A 13 -4.81 9.46 -8.91
C LYS A 13 -5.75 9.00 -7.81
N ILE A 14 -5.18 8.26 -6.86
CA ILE A 14 -5.82 7.83 -5.64
C ILE A 14 -5.58 8.89 -4.56
N ILE A 15 -6.65 9.44 -4.01
CA ILE A 15 -6.61 10.36 -2.89
C ILE A 15 -6.68 9.53 -1.60
N PRO A 16 -5.61 9.50 -0.78
CA PRO A 16 -5.60 8.76 0.46
C PRO A 16 -6.57 9.36 1.47
N VAL A 17 -6.99 8.55 2.44
CA VAL A 17 -7.86 9.02 3.51
C VAL A 17 -7.02 9.82 4.50
N GLU A 18 -7.42 11.04 4.84
CA GLU A 18 -6.71 11.84 5.82
C GLU A 18 -7.42 11.77 7.16
N ARG A 19 -6.69 11.42 8.22
CA ARG A 19 -7.21 11.42 9.59
C ARG A 19 -6.15 11.90 10.56
N PHE A 20 -6.52 12.87 11.41
CA PHE A 20 -5.61 13.52 12.35
C PHE A 20 -4.31 14.06 11.70
N GLY A 21 -4.39 14.54 10.44
CA GLY A 21 -3.24 15.03 9.67
C GLY A 21 -2.35 13.94 9.07
N VAL A 22 -2.72 12.66 9.21
CA VAL A 22 -2.01 11.53 8.62
C VAL A 22 -2.77 11.02 7.40
N LYS A 23 -2.05 10.84 6.28
CA LYS A 23 -2.58 10.22 5.08
C LYS A 23 -2.45 8.70 5.19
N ILE A 24 -3.57 8.02 5.09
CA ILE A 24 -3.69 6.58 5.29
C ILE A 24 -4.14 5.95 3.98
N ILE A 25 -3.41 4.92 3.55
CA ILE A 25 -3.83 4.06 2.47
C ILE A 25 -3.48 2.61 2.78
N SER A 26 -4.37 1.70 2.41
CA SER A 26 -4.20 0.27 2.61
C SER A 26 -4.71 -0.47 1.39
N MET A 27 -4.03 -1.57 1.04
CA MET A 27 -4.54 -2.49 0.01
C MET A 27 -5.86 -3.12 0.42
N GLY A 28 -6.14 -3.23 1.73
CA GLY A 28 -7.42 -3.71 2.22
C GLY A 28 -8.62 -2.84 1.79
N PHE A 29 -8.39 -1.62 1.30
CA PHE A 29 -9.45 -0.81 0.69
C PHE A 29 -9.82 -1.24 -0.75
N PHE A 30 -8.92 -1.95 -1.44
CA PHE A 30 -9.06 -2.33 -2.85
C PHE A 30 -9.27 -3.83 -3.05
N VAL A 31 -9.01 -4.64 -2.02
CA VAL A 31 -9.16 -6.08 -2.05
C VAL A 31 -10.42 -6.44 -1.27
N GLU A 32 -11.49 -6.83 -1.96
CA GLU A 32 -12.74 -7.31 -1.32
C GLU A 32 -12.61 -8.73 -0.76
N ASP A 33 -11.58 -9.46 -1.18
CA ASP A 33 -11.40 -10.87 -0.87
C ASP A 33 -10.34 -11.05 0.22
N ASN A 34 -10.74 -11.58 1.39
CA ASN A 34 -9.85 -11.97 2.50
C ASN A 34 -8.85 -13.10 2.12
N SER A 35 -8.61 -13.31 0.83
CA SER A 35 -7.65 -14.27 0.32
C SER A 35 -6.22 -13.81 0.64
N PRO A 36 -5.39 -14.66 1.24
CA PRO A 36 -3.99 -14.32 1.50
C PRO A 36 -3.26 -14.11 0.18
N VAL A 37 -2.97 -12.85 -0.13
CA VAL A 37 -2.21 -12.50 -1.34
C VAL A 37 -0.75 -12.84 -1.10
N ILE A 38 -0.22 -13.81 -1.85
CA ILE A 38 1.20 -14.14 -1.84
C ILE A 38 1.96 -13.07 -2.65
N TRP A 39 2.58 -12.15 -1.92
CA TRP A 39 3.47 -11.12 -2.48
C TRP A 39 4.85 -11.72 -2.76
N ARG A 40 5.02 -12.40 -3.90
CA ARG A 40 6.38 -12.79 -4.33
C ARG A 40 7.18 -11.52 -4.66
N GLY A 41 8.45 -11.45 -4.25
CA GLY A 41 9.31 -10.25 -4.30
C GLY A 41 9.11 -9.28 -5.48
N PRO A 42 9.08 -9.73 -6.75
CA PRO A 42 8.85 -8.85 -7.89
C PRO A 42 7.47 -8.17 -7.94
N ARG A 43 6.42 -8.80 -7.40
CA ARG A 43 5.07 -8.20 -7.30
C ARG A 43 5.01 -7.11 -6.23
N LEU A 44 5.71 -7.30 -5.11
CA LEU A 44 5.76 -6.31 -4.05
C LEU A 44 6.42 -5.02 -4.54
N GLY A 45 7.58 -5.12 -5.20
CA GLY A 45 8.27 -3.94 -5.75
C GLY A 45 7.41 -3.17 -6.76
N LYS A 46 6.70 -3.89 -7.63
CA LYS A 46 5.75 -3.28 -8.58
C LYS A 46 4.60 -2.56 -7.87
N MET A 47 4.00 -3.21 -6.88
CA MET A 47 2.93 -2.64 -6.07
C MET A 47 3.40 -1.36 -5.35
N LEU A 48 4.55 -1.40 -4.66
CA LEU A 48 5.13 -0.21 -4.01
C LEU A 48 5.34 0.92 -5.01
N THR A 49 5.89 0.61 -6.18
CA THR A 49 6.12 1.60 -7.24
C THR A 49 4.80 2.22 -7.73
N SER A 50 3.76 1.40 -7.90
CA SER A 50 2.40 1.88 -8.23
C SER A 50 1.86 2.78 -7.12
N PHE A 51 2.00 2.41 -5.85
CA PHE A 51 1.57 3.24 -4.72
C PHE A 51 2.23 4.63 -4.72
N PHE A 52 3.54 4.72 -4.97
CA PHE A 52 4.22 6.01 -5.02
C PHE A 52 3.80 6.87 -6.23
N LYS A 53 3.42 6.24 -7.35
CA LYS A 53 3.06 6.94 -8.60
C LYS A 53 1.58 7.35 -8.64
N GLU A 54 0.71 6.45 -8.19
CA GLU A 54 -0.74 6.56 -8.37
C GLU A 54 -1.40 7.29 -7.20
N VAL A 55 -0.79 7.29 -6.00
CA VAL A 55 -1.35 7.98 -4.84
C VAL A 55 -0.89 9.43 -4.80
N ASP A 56 -1.84 10.34 -4.57
CA ASP A 56 -1.56 11.75 -4.40
C ASP A 56 -1.20 12.08 -2.95
N TRP A 57 0.09 11.96 -2.63
CA TRP A 57 0.63 12.32 -1.31
C TRP A 57 0.63 13.82 -1.05
N GLY A 58 0.35 14.66 -2.05
CA GLY A 58 0.13 16.11 -1.89
C GLY A 58 1.32 16.91 -1.34
N GLY A 59 2.55 16.43 -1.51
CA GLY A 59 3.77 17.07 -1.01
C GLY A 59 4.94 16.09 -0.89
N GLU A 60 5.92 16.44 -0.06
CA GLU A 60 6.99 15.52 0.31
C GLU A 60 6.45 14.45 1.26
N LEU A 61 6.81 13.19 1.00
CA LEU A 61 6.44 12.05 1.83
C LEU A 61 7.59 11.78 2.81
N ASP A 62 7.46 12.27 4.05
CA ASP A 62 8.52 12.13 5.06
C ASP A 62 8.60 10.72 5.66
N TYR A 63 7.43 10.09 5.85
CA TYR A 63 7.33 8.79 6.51
C TYR A 63 6.25 7.92 5.86
N LEU A 64 6.60 6.66 5.56
CA LEU A 64 5.68 5.64 5.09
C LEU A 64 5.75 4.42 5.99
N LEU A 65 4.63 4.09 6.63
CA LEU A 65 4.49 2.86 7.38
C LEU A 65 3.92 1.77 6.46
N LEU A 66 4.72 0.74 6.19
CA LEU A 66 4.33 -0.42 5.41
C LEU A 66 4.11 -1.61 6.34
N ASP A 67 2.87 -2.08 6.42
CA ASP A 67 2.53 -3.33 7.10
C ASP A 67 2.64 -4.49 6.09
N LEU A 68 3.71 -5.25 6.21
CA LEU A 68 4.08 -6.29 5.25
C LEU A 68 3.96 -7.65 5.96
N PRO A 69 3.14 -8.59 5.47
CA PRO A 69 2.97 -9.87 6.14
C PRO A 69 4.32 -10.61 6.21
N PRO A 70 4.57 -11.35 7.30
CA PRO A 70 5.82 -12.09 7.49
C PRO A 70 6.04 -13.09 6.35
N GLY A 71 7.24 -13.10 5.77
CA GLY A 71 7.57 -13.95 4.61
C GLY A 71 7.57 -13.24 3.25
N THR A 72 7.05 -12.02 3.15
CA THR A 72 7.12 -11.18 1.93
C THR A 72 8.56 -10.89 1.47
N TRP A 73 9.51 -10.87 2.41
CA TRP A 73 10.91 -10.51 2.18
C TRP A 73 11.88 -11.71 2.33
N GLY A 74 11.37 -12.88 2.75
CA GLY A 74 12.20 -14.03 3.17
C GLY A 74 12.55 -15.04 2.07
N CYS A 75 11.96 -14.95 0.87
CA CYS A 75 12.20 -15.95 -0.17
C CYS A 75 13.48 -15.73 -0.99
N CYS A 76 14.21 -14.62 -0.78
CA CYS A 76 15.45 -14.31 -1.52
C CYS A 76 16.74 -14.80 -0.82
N ILE A 77 16.64 -15.57 0.25
CA ILE A 77 17.80 -16.18 0.93
C ILE A 77 17.72 -17.71 0.84
N GLY A 78 18.41 -18.27 -0.16
CA GLY A 78 18.46 -19.69 -0.53
C GLY A 78 18.02 -19.85 -1.99
N SER A 79 18.89 -20.11 -2.96
CA SER A 79 19.98 -21.08 -2.96
C SER A 79 21.18 -20.58 -3.76
N SER A 80 22.34 -21.14 -3.39
CA SER A 80 23.61 -21.16 -4.10
C SER A 80 23.49 -21.45 -5.59
#